data_AF-A0AAU9NDJ6-F1
#
_entry.id   AF-A0AAU9NDJ6-F1
#
_cell.length_a   1.000
_cell.length_b   1.000
_cell.length_c   1.000
_cell.angle_alpha   90.00
_cell.angle_beta   90.00
_cell.angle_gamma   90.00
#
_symmetry.space_group_name_H-M   'P 1'
#
loop_
_entity.id
_entity.type
_entity.pdbx_description
1 polymer ?
#
loop_
_entity_poly.entity_id
_entity_poly.type
_entity_poly.pdbx_seq_one_letter_code
_entity_poly.pdbx_strand_id
1 'polypeptide(L)'
;MEAFFRFLPLIFLLVFPYPSSSLPMCTNMRAPVIRNEPLSFCPYKGRVCCDSNKDSELQKQFEAMNISDPNCASVIKSIICATCDQFSANLYTIESQTQTRSVPLLCNSPNSPDSSKLSSTSFCANVWDTCQNIPIQNSLFAPTLQGTTGSAHNTSTKLTDLWQSRSDFCTAFGQTQIEKSQNQCFNGTPIELNSTKTETPGPPKGLCLEKLGDKGYINMAAHPDGSNRVFLSDLPGKIWVVTVPSHGSGEGLGFDGSSPFVDLTDQVKFDTVFGLMGIAFHPKFVENGRFFASFNCDKEKSATCSGRCGCNSDVGCDPSKIVGAGNEHPCQYHNVVAEYTVNGTGSGSGSDPKKEIKGKPTEVRRIFTMGLPYTNNHGGQILFGPNDGYMYIMLGDGGGRNGPFGFAQNKKSLLGKIMRVDVDTLPKADDLNLWGNYSIPRDNPYSEDKELLPEIWALGLRNPWRCSFDSERPSYFLCTDVGQDRYEEIDVITKGGNYGWSIYEGHLPVNSKENITSNNSKDVIFPAMGYNHYDVNKKEGSAAITGGYFYRSTTDPCLYGRFICYCFMGSF
;
A
#
# COMPACT_ATOMS: atom_id res chain seq x y z
N MET A 1 16.69 -50.13 24.82
CA MET A 1 15.65 -49.35 25.55
C MET A 1 16.34 -48.08 26.01
N GLU A 2 16.59 -47.19 25.06
CA GLU A 2 17.21 -45.88 25.25
C GLU A 2 16.15 -44.83 24.91
N ALA A 3 16.07 -43.77 25.72
CA ALA A 3 16.00 -42.38 25.25
C ALA A 3 15.78 -41.45 26.45
N PHE A 4 16.90 -40.98 27.00
CA PHE A 4 16.95 -39.65 27.59
C PHE A 4 16.75 -38.64 26.45
N PHE A 5 15.73 -37.77 26.52
CA PHE A 5 15.70 -36.55 25.72
C PHE A 5 15.41 -35.32 26.57
N ARG A 6 16.19 -34.30 26.24
CA ARG A 6 16.51 -33.10 27.01
C ARG A 6 15.36 -32.09 26.95
N PHE A 7 15.08 -31.46 28.08
CA PHE A 7 14.47 -30.13 28.13
C PHE A 7 15.44 -29.14 27.46
N LEU A 8 15.06 -28.60 26.30
CA LEU A 8 15.61 -27.36 25.76
C LEU A 8 14.59 -26.26 26.06
N PRO A 9 14.97 -25.12 26.66
CA PRO A 9 14.11 -23.96 26.64
C PRO A 9 14.15 -23.41 25.21
N LEU A 10 13.02 -23.45 24.49
CA LEU A 10 12.84 -22.63 23.30
C LEU A 10 12.81 -21.17 23.77
N ILE A 11 13.98 -20.54 23.84
CA ILE A 11 14.09 -19.09 23.82
C ILE A 11 13.62 -18.69 22.42
N PHE A 12 12.34 -18.38 22.29
CA PHE A 12 11.86 -17.56 21.19
C PHE A 12 12.60 -16.23 21.33
N LEU A 13 13.65 -16.06 20.53
CA LEU A 13 14.21 -14.76 20.22
C LEU A 13 13.06 -13.94 19.60
N LEU A 14 12.36 -13.18 20.44
CA LEU A 14 11.63 -12.00 20.03
C LEU A 14 12.68 -11.05 19.44
N VAL A 15 12.94 -11.22 18.15
CA VAL A 15 13.66 -10.22 17.36
C VAL A 15 12.70 -9.05 17.26
N PHE A 16 12.81 -8.11 18.21
CA PHE A 16 12.23 -6.79 18.03
C PHE A 16 12.76 -6.25 16.70
N PRO A 17 11.90 -5.90 15.73
CA PRO A 17 12.37 -5.28 14.51
C PRO A 17 12.99 -3.95 14.92
N TYR A 18 14.31 -3.84 14.77
CA TYR A 18 14.93 -2.52 14.65
C TYR A 18 14.20 -1.79 13.52
N PRO A 19 13.88 -0.49 13.67
CA PRO A 19 13.24 0.26 12.60
C PRO A 19 14.11 0.17 11.35
N SER A 20 13.60 -0.49 10.32
CA SER A 20 14.22 -0.54 9.00
C SER A 20 13.79 0.71 8.25
N SER A 21 14.74 1.60 7.96
CA SER A 21 14.50 2.78 7.11
C SER A 21 14.74 2.42 5.65
N SER A 22 13.82 2.76 4.76
CA SER A 22 14.08 2.74 3.33
C SER A 22 15.09 3.84 3.01
N LEU A 23 16.29 3.49 2.54
CA LEU A 23 17.17 4.48 1.92
C LEU A 23 16.89 4.47 0.41
N PRO A 24 16.16 5.46 -0.14
CA PRO A 24 16.18 5.66 -1.58
C PRO A 24 17.64 5.90 -1.98
N MET A 25 18.13 5.15 -2.95
CA MET A 25 19.51 5.32 -3.45
C MET A 25 19.52 6.24 -4.68
N CYS A 26 18.45 6.18 -5.48
CA CYS A 26 18.28 7.02 -6.68
C CYS A 26 17.22 8.12 -6.50
N THR A 27 17.33 9.21 -7.27
CA THR A 27 16.39 10.34 -7.20
C THR A 27 14.93 10.00 -7.54
N ASN A 28 14.73 8.92 -8.28
CA ASN A 28 13.42 8.35 -8.60
C ASN A 28 12.92 7.33 -7.56
N MET A 29 13.59 7.22 -6.40
CA MET A 29 13.35 6.24 -5.34
C MET A 29 13.51 4.78 -5.77
N ARG A 30 14.19 4.51 -6.90
CA ARG A 30 14.57 3.16 -7.31
C ARG A 30 15.96 2.78 -6.80
N ALA A 31 16.28 1.49 -6.90
CA ALA A 31 17.62 0.99 -6.63
C ALA A 31 18.54 1.20 -7.84
N PRO A 32 19.84 1.48 -7.64
CA PRO A 32 20.79 1.59 -8.72
C PRO A 32 21.10 0.20 -9.28
N VAL A 33 21.13 0.10 -10.61
CA VAL A 33 21.26 -1.17 -11.34
C VAL A 33 22.60 -1.28 -12.05
N ILE A 34 23.10 -2.50 -12.20
CA ILE A 34 24.27 -2.78 -13.05
C ILE A 34 23.78 -2.85 -14.49
N ARG A 35 24.38 -2.05 -15.37
CA ARG A 35 24.02 -2.00 -16.78
C ARG A 35 24.98 -2.86 -17.61
N ASN A 36 24.42 -3.59 -18.58
CA ASN A 36 25.20 -4.32 -19.57
C ASN A 36 25.89 -3.38 -20.57
N GLU A 37 25.23 -2.28 -20.91
CA GLU A 37 25.76 -1.23 -21.78
C GLU A 37 26.04 0.04 -20.97
N PRO A 38 27.25 0.64 -21.11
CA PRO A 38 27.59 1.87 -20.41
C PRO A 38 26.78 3.06 -20.93
N LEU A 39 26.47 3.99 -20.05
CA LEU A 39 25.85 5.27 -20.41
C LEU A 39 26.81 6.10 -21.26
N SER A 40 26.28 6.76 -22.27
CA SER A 40 27.05 7.49 -23.28
C SER A 40 27.42 8.89 -22.83
N PHE A 41 26.49 9.59 -22.18
CA PHE A 41 26.66 10.97 -21.77
C PHE A 41 27.21 11.07 -20.34
N CYS A 42 26.67 10.30 -19.40
CA CYS A 42 27.07 10.24 -18.00
C CYS A 42 27.71 8.87 -17.62
N PRO A 43 28.97 8.61 -18.01
CA PRO A 43 29.60 7.29 -17.90
C PRO A 43 30.09 6.98 -16.47
N TYR A 44 29.19 6.56 -15.59
CA TYR A 44 29.56 5.98 -14.30
C TYR A 44 29.88 4.48 -14.42
N LYS A 45 30.83 4.01 -13.61
CA LYS A 45 31.17 2.59 -13.51
C LYS A 45 30.35 1.93 -12.40
N GLY A 46 29.89 0.70 -12.65
CA GLY A 46 29.19 -0.10 -11.64
C GLY A 46 27.67 0.10 -11.67
N ARG A 47 27.07 0.29 -10.49
CA ARG A 47 25.63 0.53 -10.36
C ARG A 47 25.32 1.99 -10.66
N VAL A 48 24.25 2.24 -11.42
CA VAL A 48 23.85 3.59 -11.82
C VAL A 48 22.35 3.78 -11.66
N CYS A 49 21.93 5.02 -11.47
CA CYS A 49 20.52 5.39 -11.29
C CYS A 49 19.79 5.75 -12.60
N CYS A 50 20.53 5.92 -13.71
CA CYS A 50 19.95 6.28 -15.00
C CYS A 50 19.91 5.08 -15.96
N ASP A 51 18.91 5.10 -16.83
CA ASP A 51 18.89 4.31 -18.06
C ASP A 51 19.31 5.15 -19.29
N SER A 52 19.40 4.51 -20.46
CA SER A 52 19.80 5.17 -21.71
C SER A 52 18.82 6.27 -22.13
N ASN A 53 17.53 6.15 -21.77
CA ASN A 53 16.54 7.18 -22.08
C ASN A 53 16.79 8.43 -21.22
N LYS A 54 17.01 8.24 -19.92
CA LYS A 54 17.34 9.32 -19.00
C LYS A 54 18.70 9.94 -19.32
N ASP A 55 19.70 9.15 -19.69
CA ASP A 55 21.00 9.63 -20.17
C ASP A 55 20.84 10.53 -21.41
N SER A 56 20.01 10.13 -22.38
CA SER A 56 19.68 10.93 -23.56
C SER A 56 18.90 12.21 -23.21
N GLU A 57 17.99 12.15 -22.24
CA GLU A 57 17.24 13.32 -21.76
C GLU A 57 18.19 14.34 -21.10
N LEU A 58 19.10 13.87 -20.24
CA LEU A 58 20.12 14.70 -19.59
C LEU A 58 21.09 15.30 -20.62
N GLN A 59 21.45 14.55 -21.67
CA GLN A 59 22.24 15.07 -22.78
C GLN A 59 21.52 16.22 -23.49
N LYS A 60 20.25 16.03 -23.87
CA LYS A 60 19.44 17.08 -24.51
C LYS A 60 19.28 18.30 -23.61
N GLN A 61 19.10 18.08 -22.30
CA GLN A 61 19.01 19.14 -21.32
C GLN A 61 20.31 19.96 -21.27
N PHE A 62 21.47 19.30 -21.27
CA PHE A 62 22.77 19.96 -21.31
C PHE A 62 23.01 20.74 -22.61
N GLU A 63 22.69 20.14 -23.75
CA GLU A 63 22.81 20.80 -25.07
C GLU A 63 21.93 22.06 -25.15
N ALA A 64 20.72 22.01 -24.58
CA ALA A 64 19.81 23.16 -24.54
C ALA A 64 20.33 24.33 -23.68
N MET A 65 21.31 24.10 -22.79
CA MET A 65 21.93 25.18 -22.00
C MET A 65 22.88 26.07 -22.80
N ASN A 66 23.33 25.61 -23.97
CA ASN A 66 24.17 26.35 -24.92
C ASN A 66 25.40 27.05 -24.27
N ILE A 67 26.17 26.30 -23.48
CA ILE A 67 27.31 26.81 -22.72
C ILE A 67 28.53 26.90 -23.65
N SER A 68 29.05 28.10 -23.88
CA SER A 68 30.17 28.33 -24.80
C SER A 68 31.55 28.02 -24.21
N ASP A 69 31.72 28.21 -22.90
CA ASP A 69 33.00 27.97 -22.22
C ASP A 69 33.16 26.48 -21.88
N PRO A 70 34.25 25.81 -22.32
CA PRO A 70 34.44 24.37 -22.11
C PRO A 70 34.65 23.99 -20.65
N ASN A 71 35.25 24.86 -19.83
CA ASN A 71 35.47 24.57 -18.41
C ASN A 71 34.16 24.64 -17.64
N CYS A 72 33.35 25.68 -17.90
CA CYS A 72 32.02 25.78 -17.32
C CYS A 72 31.13 24.62 -17.80
N ALA A 73 31.15 24.30 -19.09
CA ALA A 73 30.44 23.18 -19.66
C ALA A 73 30.80 21.84 -18.97
N SER A 74 32.08 21.61 -18.68
CA SER A 74 32.53 20.41 -17.95
C SER A 74 31.98 20.35 -16.52
N VAL A 75 32.00 21.47 -15.78
CA VAL A 75 31.49 21.53 -14.40
C VAL A 75 29.97 21.32 -14.37
N ILE A 76 29.23 21.95 -15.28
CA ILE A 76 27.78 21.78 -15.39
C ILE A 76 27.42 20.34 -15.79
N LYS A 77 28.15 19.75 -16.74
CA LYS A 77 27.96 18.36 -17.12
C LYS A 77 28.11 17.42 -15.90
N SER A 78 29.14 17.63 -15.08
CA SER A 78 29.35 16.84 -13.86
C SER A 78 28.16 16.92 -12.90
N ILE A 79 27.59 18.12 -12.71
CA ILE A 79 26.42 18.35 -11.85
C ILE A 79 25.17 17.66 -12.41
N ILE A 80 24.91 17.78 -13.71
CA ILE A 80 23.77 17.09 -14.36
C ILE A 80 23.90 15.58 -14.21
N CYS A 81 25.10 15.06 -14.46
CA CYS A 81 25.39 13.64 -14.33
C CYS A 81 25.30 13.14 -12.89
N ALA A 82 25.36 13.98 -11.86
CA ALA A 82 25.12 13.54 -10.47
C ALA A 82 23.76 12.85 -10.29
N THR A 83 22.78 13.12 -11.15
CA THR A 83 21.49 12.40 -11.21
C THR A 83 21.65 10.89 -11.44
N CYS A 84 22.70 10.48 -12.14
CA CYS A 84 22.97 9.08 -12.47
C CYS A 84 23.88 8.38 -11.46
N ASP A 85 24.42 9.12 -10.49
CA ASP A 85 25.22 8.56 -9.39
C ASP A 85 24.38 7.60 -8.54
N GLN A 86 24.99 6.52 -8.06
CA GLN A 86 24.32 5.49 -7.27
C GLN A 86 23.78 5.98 -5.92
N PHE A 87 24.25 7.14 -5.42
CA PHE A 87 23.82 7.80 -4.20
C PHE A 87 23.09 9.13 -4.49
N SER A 88 22.52 9.27 -5.69
CA SER A 88 21.86 10.49 -6.12
C SER A 88 20.69 10.91 -5.22
N ALA A 89 19.97 10.00 -4.57
CA ALA A 89 18.93 10.39 -3.60
C ALA A 89 19.49 11.17 -2.41
N ASN A 90 20.64 10.76 -1.86
CA ASN A 90 21.29 11.45 -0.75
C ASN A 90 21.85 12.81 -1.21
N LEU A 91 22.43 12.85 -2.42
CA LEU A 91 22.92 14.09 -3.01
C LEU A 91 21.83 15.15 -3.17
N TYR A 92 20.62 14.73 -3.53
CA TYR A 92 19.48 15.62 -3.76
C TYR A 92 18.56 15.73 -2.54
N THR A 93 19.00 15.23 -1.39
CA THR A 93 18.32 15.28 -0.09
C THR A 93 16.87 14.80 -0.11
N ILE A 94 16.59 13.72 -0.85
CA ILE A 94 15.23 13.20 -1.00
C ILE A 94 14.68 12.66 0.32
N GLU A 95 15.55 12.20 1.22
CA GLU A 95 15.18 11.62 2.51
C GLU A 95 14.56 12.64 3.49
N SER A 96 14.84 13.93 3.36
CA SER A 96 14.45 14.94 4.36
C SER A 96 13.06 15.57 4.17
N GLN A 97 12.12 14.86 3.51
CA GLN A 97 10.69 15.20 3.33
C GLN A 97 10.33 16.69 3.34
N THR A 98 10.23 17.32 2.16
CA THR A 98 9.22 18.34 1.78
C THR A 98 9.54 19.01 0.44
N GLN A 99 10.79 18.92 -0.07
CA GLN A 99 11.14 19.47 -1.38
C GLN A 99 12.38 18.80 -1.98
N THR A 100 12.23 18.17 -3.16
CA THR A 100 13.36 17.65 -3.93
C THR A 100 14.14 18.81 -4.53
N ARG A 101 15.45 18.87 -4.28
CA ARG A 101 16.31 19.90 -4.87
C ARG A 101 16.45 19.68 -6.39
N SER A 102 16.63 20.74 -7.16
CA SER A 102 16.97 20.65 -8.60
C SER A 102 18.46 20.45 -8.85
N VAL A 103 19.29 20.79 -7.85
CA VAL A 103 20.75 20.74 -7.88
C VAL A 103 21.22 19.93 -6.67
N PRO A 104 22.17 18.98 -6.83
CA PRO A 104 22.72 18.21 -5.73
C PRO A 104 23.42 19.15 -4.73
N LEU A 105 23.49 18.75 -3.47
CA LEU A 105 24.21 19.49 -2.45
C LEU A 105 25.70 19.55 -2.80
N LEU A 106 26.20 20.72 -3.16
CA LEU A 106 27.59 20.93 -3.54
C LEU A 106 28.47 21.05 -2.29
N CYS A 107 29.63 20.39 -2.26
CA CYS A 107 30.51 20.52 -1.11
C CYS A 107 31.03 21.96 -0.95
N ASN A 108 30.79 22.55 0.23
CA ASN A 108 31.23 23.89 0.61
C ASN A 108 32.40 23.83 1.59
N SER A 109 33.30 24.82 1.55
CA SER A 109 34.11 25.17 2.73
C SER A 109 34.50 26.65 2.75
N PRO A 110 34.43 27.28 3.94
CA PRO A 110 35.25 28.44 4.25
C PRO A 110 36.46 28.15 5.16
N ASN A 111 36.49 27.05 5.93
CA ASN A 111 37.58 26.62 6.84
C ASN A 111 37.26 25.23 7.44
N SER A 112 38.20 24.28 7.55
CA SER A 112 38.07 23.04 8.35
C SER A 112 39.35 22.74 9.15
N PRO A 113 39.26 22.34 10.45
CA PRO A 113 40.41 22.12 11.32
C PRO A 113 41.01 20.70 11.30
N ASP A 114 40.44 19.74 10.55
CA ASP A 114 40.98 18.36 10.51
C ASP A 114 41.53 17.99 9.13
N SER A 115 42.85 18.10 9.04
CA SER A 115 43.68 17.75 7.91
C SER A 115 44.22 16.33 8.06
N SER A 116 43.44 15.31 7.65
CA SER A 116 44.07 14.05 7.23
C SER A 116 43.20 13.23 6.30
N LYS A 117 43.50 13.37 5.00
CA LYS A 117 43.14 12.48 3.87
C LYS A 117 41.72 12.59 3.29
N LEU A 118 41.47 13.68 2.58
CA LEU A 118 41.06 13.68 1.17
C LEU A 118 41.27 15.10 0.61
N SER A 119 41.74 15.24 -0.63
CA SER A 119 42.20 16.51 -1.20
C SER A 119 41.13 17.61 -1.20
N SER A 120 41.55 18.78 -0.74
CA SER A 120 40.93 20.10 -0.86
C SER A 120 40.08 20.35 -2.11
N THR A 121 38.83 20.79 -1.97
CA THR A 121 38.17 21.82 -2.84
C THR A 121 36.75 22.11 -2.39
N SER A 122 36.37 23.39 -2.29
CA SER A 122 34.97 23.81 -2.28
C SER A 122 34.44 23.68 -3.72
N PHE A 123 33.69 22.62 -4.01
CA PHE A 123 33.19 22.38 -5.37
C PHE A 123 32.17 23.46 -5.75
N CYS A 124 31.35 23.93 -4.80
CA CYS A 124 30.48 25.07 -5.05
C CYS A 124 31.24 26.32 -5.53
N ALA A 125 32.37 26.63 -4.87
CA ALA A 125 33.22 27.74 -5.29
C ALA A 125 33.76 27.54 -6.71
N ASN A 126 34.15 26.31 -7.05
CA ASN A 126 34.61 25.99 -8.40
C ASN A 126 33.51 26.25 -9.45
N VAL A 127 32.25 25.90 -9.16
CA VAL A 127 31.11 26.24 -10.04
C VAL A 127 31.01 27.75 -10.21
N TRP A 128 31.01 28.51 -9.12
CA TRP A 128 30.92 29.97 -9.17
C TRP A 128 32.07 30.57 -9.98
N ASP A 129 33.31 30.27 -9.60
CA ASP A 129 34.51 30.88 -10.17
C ASP A 129 34.62 30.57 -11.68
N THR A 130 34.20 29.37 -12.11
CA THR A 130 34.23 28.93 -13.50
C THR A 130 33.07 29.47 -14.34
N CYS A 131 31.86 29.53 -13.78
CA CYS A 131 30.63 29.78 -14.57
C CYS A 131 29.99 31.16 -14.36
N GLN A 132 30.42 31.96 -13.37
CA GLN A 132 29.67 33.15 -12.93
C GLN A 132 29.27 34.12 -14.04
N ASN A 133 30.16 34.36 -15.02
CA ASN A 133 29.97 35.31 -16.11
C ASN A 133 29.55 34.67 -17.44
N ILE A 134 29.41 33.34 -17.48
CA ILE A 134 29.07 32.57 -18.67
C ILE A 134 27.55 32.46 -18.78
N PRO A 135 26.94 32.82 -19.93
CA PRO A 135 25.51 32.60 -20.15
C PRO A 135 25.19 31.09 -20.17
N ILE A 136 24.22 30.69 -19.35
CA ILE A 136 23.66 29.33 -19.27
C ILE A 136 22.14 29.47 -19.49
N GLN A 137 21.67 29.04 -20.66
CA GLN A 137 20.24 29.02 -20.95
C GLN A 137 19.54 28.00 -20.04
N ASN A 138 18.35 28.31 -19.54
CA ASN A 138 17.60 27.42 -18.63
C ASN A 138 18.45 26.93 -17.43
N SER A 139 19.24 27.83 -16.84
CA SER A 139 20.17 27.52 -15.75
C SER A 139 19.48 26.77 -14.60
N LEU A 140 20.06 25.65 -14.19
CA LEU A 140 19.61 24.86 -13.02
C LEU A 140 19.70 25.63 -11.70
N PHE A 141 20.48 26.72 -11.68
CA PHE A 141 20.69 27.56 -10.50
C PHE A 141 19.76 28.78 -10.44
N ALA A 142 18.79 28.87 -11.36
CA ALA A 142 17.77 29.90 -11.27
C ALA A 142 16.97 29.71 -9.95
N PRO A 143 16.78 30.77 -9.14
CA PRO A 143 15.94 30.68 -7.94
C PRO A 143 14.53 30.26 -8.35
N THR A 144 14.08 29.09 -7.86
CA THR A 144 12.67 28.71 -7.98
C THR A 144 11.80 29.75 -7.25
N LEU A 145 10.66 30.11 -7.85
CA LEU A 145 9.66 31.10 -7.38
C LEU A 145 9.04 30.84 -5.98
N GLN A 146 9.65 30.01 -5.13
CA GLN A 146 9.17 29.63 -3.81
C GLN A 146 10.26 29.76 -2.73
N GLY A 147 10.72 30.98 -2.47
CA GLY A 147 11.08 31.36 -1.08
C GLY A 147 12.53 31.68 -0.71
N THR A 148 13.47 31.86 -1.64
CA THR A 148 14.82 32.38 -1.31
C THR A 148 15.18 33.64 -2.12
N THR A 149 16.01 34.48 -1.52
CA THR A 149 16.33 35.90 -1.82
C THR A 149 17.11 36.15 -3.13
N GLY A 150 16.66 35.58 -4.24
CA GLY A 150 17.16 35.90 -5.58
C GLY A 150 16.24 36.88 -6.32
N SER A 151 16.81 37.82 -7.09
CA SER A 151 16.03 38.73 -7.93
C SER A 151 15.56 38.00 -9.19
N ALA A 152 14.26 37.74 -9.31
CA ALA A 152 13.69 37.05 -10.46
C ALA A 152 13.51 38.02 -11.65
N HIS A 153 14.46 38.01 -12.59
CA HIS A 153 14.25 38.52 -13.93
C HIS A 153 14.26 37.36 -14.94
N ASN A 154 13.10 37.12 -15.58
CA ASN A 154 12.79 36.01 -16.49
C ASN A 154 13.64 35.89 -17.78
N THR A 155 14.73 36.66 -17.90
CA THR A 155 15.63 36.68 -19.07
C THR A 155 17.11 36.51 -18.70
N SER A 156 17.42 36.35 -17.41
CA SER A 156 18.78 36.26 -16.89
C SER A 156 19.38 34.87 -17.12
N THR A 157 20.60 34.82 -17.65
CA THR A 157 21.30 33.57 -18.02
C THR A 157 22.64 33.38 -17.30
N LYS A 158 23.16 34.39 -16.59
CA LYS A 158 24.45 34.31 -15.88
C LYS A 158 24.23 34.17 -14.37
N LEU A 159 25.17 33.54 -13.66
CA LEU A 159 25.02 33.40 -12.20
C LEU A 159 25.12 34.74 -11.47
N THR A 160 25.96 35.67 -11.96
CA THR A 160 26.05 37.04 -11.42
C THR A 160 24.75 37.82 -11.52
N ASP A 161 23.91 37.46 -12.49
CA ASP A 161 22.62 38.11 -12.71
C ASP A 161 21.52 37.46 -11.86
N LEU A 162 21.77 36.25 -11.33
CA LEU A 162 20.82 35.47 -10.51
C LEU A 162 21.13 35.55 -9.00
N TRP A 163 22.39 35.76 -8.62
CA TRP A 163 22.89 35.68 -7.26
C TRP A 163 23.79 36.88 -6.92
N GLN A 164 23.61 37.45 -5.73
CA GLN A 164 24.33 38.68 -5.31
C GLN A 164 25.82 38.45 -5.04
N SER A 165 26.19 37.27 -4.56
CA SER A 165 27.57 36.92 -4.27
C SER A 165 27.84 35.42 -4.35
N ARG A 166 29.13 35.07 -4.45
CA ARG A 166 29.62 33.69 -4.28
C ARG A 166 29.14 33.07 -2.96
N SER A 167 29.08 33.85 -1.89
CA SER A 167 28.65 33.37 -0.58
C SER A 167 27.18 33.00 -0.59
N ASP A 168 26.33 33.81 -1.23
CA ASP A 168 24.89 33.55 -1.32
C ASP A 168 24.60 32.33 -2.17
N PHE A 169 25.27 32.20 -3.32
CA PHE A 169 25.19 31.01 -4.18
C PHE A 169 25.58 29.74 -3.42
N CYS A 170 26.70 29.76 -2.70
CA CYS A 170 27.13 28.60 -1.93
C CYS A 170 26.27 28.33 -0.71
N THR A 171 25.69 29.35 -0.08
CA THR A 171 24.71 29.15 0.99
C THR A 171 23.45 28.45 0.47
N ALA A 172 23.02 28.77 -0.76
CA ALA A 172 21.87 28.13 -1.36
C ALA A 172 22.14 26.69 -1.83
N PHE A 173 23.27 26.44 -2.49
CA PHE A 173 23.53 25.16 -3.16
C PHE A 173 24.49 24.21 -2.45
N GLY A 174 25.22 24.67 -1.45
CA GLY A 174 26.15 23.81 -0.74
C GLY A 174 25.82 23.57 0.72
N GLN A 175 26.63 22.72 1.37
CA GLN A 175 26.33 22.19 2.70
C GLN A 175 26.34 23.29 3.79
N THR A 176 25.28 23.34 4.59
CA THR A 176 25.16 24.22 5.77
C THR A 176 25.60 23.50 7.05
N GLN A 177 25.87 24.26 8.13
CA GLN A 177 26.27 23.69 9.44
C GLN A 177 25.23 22.70 10.01
N ILE A 178 23.95 22.89 9.70
CA ILE A 178 22.84 22.06 10.18
C ILE A 178 22.81 20.70 9.45
N GLU A 179 23.23 20.65 8.19
CA GLU A 179 23.26 19.44 7.35
C GLU A 179 24.54 18.58 7.55
N LYS A 180 25.50 19.05 8.36
CA LYS A 180 26.75 18.32 8.66
C LYS A 180 26.53 17.02 9.42
N SER A 181 25.42 16.89 10.14
CA SER A 181 25.16 15.74 11.00
C SER A 181 24.67 14.50 10.24
N GLN A 182 24.25 14.61 8.96
CA GLN A 182 23.67 13.46 8.24
C GLN A 182 24.00 13.24 6.75
N ASN A 183 24.62 14.14 5.97
CA ASN A 183 24.66 13.94 4.50
C ASN A 183 26.03 13.98 3.80
N GLN A 184 26.15 13.15 2.75
CA GLN A 184 27.18 13.20 1.70
C GLN A 184 26.90 14.40 0.76
N CYS A 185 27.94 15.06 0.27
CA CYS A 185 27.85 16.16 -0.70
C CYS A 185 28.62 15.83 -1.98
N PHE A 186 28.26 16.48 -3.09
CA PHE A 186 28.91 16.31 -4.38
C PHE A 186 30.15 17.21 -4.49
N ASN A 187 31.30 16.59 -4.77
CA ASN A 187 32.58 17.28 -4.92
C ASN A 187 33.08 17.35 -6.37
N GLY A 188 32.23 16.96 -7.34
CA GLY A 188 32.58 16.89 -8.76
C GLY A 188 33.01 15.51 -9.25
N THR A 189 33.09 14.52 -8.36
CA THR A 189 33.40 13.13 -8.66
C THR A 189 32.32 12.19 -8.11
N PRO A 190 32.19 10.94 -8.61
CA PRO A 190 31.26 9.97 -8.05
C PRO A 190 31.47 9.82 -6.55
N ILE A 191 30.39 9.67 -5.78
CA ILE A 191 30.57 9.48 -4.34
C ILE A 191 31.09 8.08 -4.05
N GLU A 192 32.22 8.04 -3.35
CA GLU A 192 32.76 6.82 -2.74
C GLU A 192 32.51 6.87 -1.24
N LEU A 193 31.73 5.91 -0.73
CA LEU A 193 31.63 5.66 0.69
C LEU A 193 32.96 5.07 1.19
N ASN A 194 33.60 5.77 2.12
CA ASN A 194 34.92 5.40 2.64
C ASN A 194 34.86 4.01 3.32
N SER A 195 35.22 2.96 2.59
CA SER A 195 35.16 1.56 3.04
C SER A 195 36.35 1.16 3.92
N THR A 196 36.83 2.08 4.76
CA THR A 196 37.98 1.82 5.65
C THR A 196 37.62 1.00 6.89
N LYS A 197 36.33 0.71 7.11
CA LYS A 197 35.94 -0.40 7.98
C LYS A 197 35.92 -1.68 7.13
N THR A 198 36.80 -2.61 7.48
CA THR A 198 36.84 -4.02 7.05
C THR A 198 35.57 -4.83 7.34
N GLU A 199 34.50 -4.18 7.79
CA GLU A 199 33.17 -4.74 7.72
C GLU A 199 32.66 -4.45 6.31
N THR A 200 32.71 -5.46 5.43
CA THR A 200 31.84 -5.52 4.24
C THR A 200 30.50 -4.90 4.64
N PRO A 201 30.04 -3.79 4.03
CA PRO A 201 28.75 -3.21 4.38
C PRO A 201 27.74 -4.36 4.34
N GLY A 202 27.26 -4.75 5.52
CA GLY A 202 26.27 -5.81 5.60
C GLY A 202 25.08 -5.34 4.76
N PRO A 203 24.42 -6.23 3.99
CA PRO A 203 23.18 -5.85 3.35
C PRO A 203 22.29 -5.18 4.41
N PRO A 204 21.62 -4.06 4.08
CA PRO A 204 20.75 -3.38 5.03
C PRO A 204 19.85 -4.42 5.70
N LYS A 205 19.78 -4.39 7.04
CA LYS A 205 18.93 -5.31 7.77
C LYS A 205 17.47 -4.95 7.49
N GLY A 206 16.77 -5.79 6.75
CA GLY A 206 15.34 -5.62 6.49
C GLY A 206 14.92 -5.95 5.07
N LEU A 207 13.70 -5.54 4.73
CA LEU A 207 13.10 -5.67 3.41
C LEU A 207 13.41 -4.45 2.54
N CYS A 208 13.88 -4.67 1.32
CA CYS A 208 13.96 -3.62 0.30
C CYS A 208 12.63 -3.52 -0.44
N LEU A 209 12.10 -2.31 -0.59
CA LEU A 209 10.88 -2.05 -1.37
C LEU A 209 11.26 -1.33 -2.67
N GLU A 210 10.74 -1.83 -3.79
CA GLU A 210 10.92 -1.22 -5.11
C GLU A 210 9.62 -0.54 -5.55
N LYS A 211 9.71 0.73 -5.93
CA LYS A 211 8.56 1.47 -6.45
C LYS A 211 8.29 1.13 -7.92
N LEU A 212 7.19 0.44 -8.17
CA LEU A 212 6.76 0.03 -9.52
C LEU A 212 5.83 1.04 -10.21
N GLY A 213 5.18 1.94 -9.47
CA GLY A 213 4.28 2.96 -10.04
C GLY A 213 3.84 4.01 -9.02
N ASP A 214 3.16 5.06 -9.50
CA ASP A 214 2.70 6.20 -8.70
C ASP A 214 1.22 6.13 -8.29
N LYS A 215 0.45 5.21 -8.90
CA LYS A 215 -0.98 5.08 -8.64
C LYS A 215 -1.22 4.30 -7.34
N GLY A 216 -2.19 4.76 -6.55
CA GLY A 216 -2.67 4.06 -5.37
C GLY A 216 -3.71 3.00 -5.74
N TYR A 217 -3.46 1.76 -5.33
CA TYR A 217 -4.38 0.64 -5.53
C TYR A 217 -4.78 0.06 -4.18
N ILE A 218 -6.02 -0.40 -4.07
CA ILE A 218 -6.59 -0.92 -2.82
C ILE A 218 -6.64 -2.45 -2.79
N ASN A 219 -6.55 -3.10 -3.96
CA ASN A 219 -6.54 -4.55 -4.10
C ASN A 219 -5.66 -4.98 -5.28
N MET A 220 -5.09 -6.17 -5.17
CA MET A 220 -4.33 -6.85 -6.22
C MET A 220 -4.75 -8.31 -6.25
N ALA A 221 -5.12 -8.81 -7.44
CA ALA A 221 -5.38 -10.22 -7.67
C ALA A 221 -4.47 -10.74 -8.79
N ALA A 222 -3.78 -11.86 -8.56
CA ALA A 222 -2.96 -12.48 -9.60
C ALA A 222 -3.82 -12.95 -10.77
N HIS A 223 -3.32 -12.81 -12.00
CA HIS A 223 -3.99 -13.35 -13.16
C HIS A 223 -3.89 -14.90 -13.11
N PRO A 224 -5.00 -15.63 -13.23
CA PRO A 224 -5.02 -17.09 -13.00
C PRO A 224 -4.42 -17.91 -14.14
N ASP A 225 -3.79 -17.28 -15.13
CA ASP A 225 -3.12 -17.96 -16.25
C ASP A 225 -1.66 -18.33 -15.92
N GLY A 226 -1.16 -17.99 -14.73
CA GLY A 226 0.22 -18.23 -14.32
C GLY A 226 1.23 -17.27 -14.93
N SER A 227 0.77 -16.20 -15.60
CA SER A 227 1.66 -15.11 -16.04
C SER A 227 1.99 -14.16 -14.88
N ASN A 228 2.88 -13.19 -15.13
CA ASN A 228 3.15 -12.10 -14.18
C ASN A 228 2.11 -10.98 -14.25
N ARG A 229 0.95 -11.21 -14.88
CA ARG A 229 -0.13 -10.24 -14.92
C ARG A 229 -0.92 -10.25 -13.62
N VAL A 230 -1.38 -9.08 -13.23
CA VAL A 230 -2.23 -8.87 -12.06
C VAL A 230 -3.35 -7.91 -12.41
N PHE A 231 -4.46 -8.05 -11.70
CA PHE A 231 -5.56 -7.10 -11.70
C PHE A 231 -5.38 -6.15 -10.51
N LEU A 232 -5.29 -4.85 -10.77
CA LEU A 232 -5.20 -3.83 -9.74
C LEU A 232 -6.48 -3.00 -9.71
N SER A 233 -7.14 -2.90 -8.56
CA SER A 233 -8.32 -2.06 -8.41
C SER A 233 -8.02 -0.79 -7.62
N ASP A 234 -8.60 0.33 -8.05
CA ASP A 234 -8.56 1.61 -7.33
C ASP A 234 -9.90 1.90 -6.64
N LEU A 235 -9.86 2.78 -5.62
CA LEU A 235 -11.05 3.17 -4.85
C LEU A 235 -12.18 3.76 -5.72
N PRO A 236 -11.90 4.63 -6.74
CA PRO A 236 -12.94 5.15 -7.62
C PRO A 236 -13.74 4.10 -8.40
N GLY A 237 -13.23 2.89 -8.56
CA GLY A 237 -13.96 1.79 -9.18
C GLY A 237 -13.39 1.27 -10.49
N LYS A 238 -12.12 1.55 -10.80
CA LYS A 238 -11.45 1.02 -12.00
C LYS A 238 -10.61 -0.18 -11.64
N ILE A 239 -10.65 -1.18 -12.51
CA ILE A 239 -9.81 -2.38 -12.45
C ILE A 239 -8.90 -2.36 -13.67
N TRP A 240 -7.59 -2.49 -13.45
CA TRP A 240 -6.55 -2.44 -14.46
C TRP A 240 -5.89 -3.80 -14.59
N VAL A 241 -5.61 -4.24 -15.81
CA VAL A 241 -4.70 -5.38 -16.05
C VAL A 241 -3.31 -4.81 -16.27
N VAL A 242 -2.36 -5.27 -15.47
CA VAL A 242 -0.96 -4.84 -15.56
C VAL A 242 -0.02 -6.03 -15.48
N THR A 243 1.10 -5.95 -16.16
CA THR A 243 2.22 -6.88 -16.05
C THR A 243 3.19 -6.39 -14.97
N VAL A 244 3.44 -7.23 -13.96
CA VAL A 244 4.48 -6.98 -12.95
C VAL A 244 5.85 -7.33 -13.57
N PRO A 245 6.81 -6.40 -13.56
CA PRO A 245 8.11 -6.64 -14.16
C PRO A 245 8.91 -7.67 -13.35
N SER A 246 9.96 -8.21 -13.97
CA SER A 246 10.87 -9.13 -13.27
C SER A 246 11.59 -8.40 -12.14
N HIS A 247 11.76 -9.08 -11.01
CA HIS A 247 12.47 -8.53 -9.84
C HIS A 247 13.86 -8.01 -10.22
N GLY A 248 14.16 -6.76 -9.84
CA GLY A 248 15.46 -6.12 -10.10
C GLY A 248 15.67 -5.66 -11.55
N SER A 249 14.66 -5.73 -12.41
CA SER A 249 14.73 -5.18 -13.78
C SER A 249 14.83 -3.66 -13.80
N GLY A 250 14.35 -2.98 -12.76
CA GLY A 250 14.24 -1.53 -12.70
C GLY A 250 13.12 -0.96 -13.57
N GLU A 251 12.25 -1.81 -14.13
CA GLU A 251 11.08 -1.41 -14.91
C GLU A 251 9.88 -1.06 -14.01
N GLY A 252 8.94 -0.27 -14.52
CA GLY A 252 7.66 0.00 -13.83
C GLY A 252 6.59 -1.02 -14.18
N LEU A 253 5.39 -0.86 -13.63
CA LEU A 253 4.21 -1.63 -14.03
C LEU A 253 3.92 -1.43 -15.52
N GLY A 254 3.87 -2.52 -16.28
CA GLY A 254 3.46 -2.51 -17.69
C GLY A 254 1.94 -2.53 -17.79
N PHE A 255 1.31 -1.42 -18.19
CA PHE A 255 -0.14 -1.39 -18.36
C PHE A 255 -0.54 -2.08 -19.66
N ASP A 256 -1.36 -3.13 -19.55
CA ASP A 256 -1.84 -3.87 -20.70
C ASP A 256 -3.05 -3.13 -21.29
N GLY A 257 -2.78 -2.03 -21.99
CA GLY A 257 -3.80 -1.21 -22.66
C GLY A 257 -3.96 0.21 -22.12
N SER A 258 -4.63 1.04 -22.90
CA SER A 258 -4.86 2.46 -22.59
C SER A 258 -6.12 2.73 -21.75
N SER A 259 -6.93 1.70 -21.48
CA SER A 259 -8.20 1.78 -20.78
C SER A 259 -8.25 0.73 -19.67
N PRO A 260 -9.03 0.97 -18.59
CA PRO A 260 -9.23 -0.03 -17.57
C PRO A 260 -9.92 -1.28 -18.14
N PHE A 261 -9.67 -2.42 -17.52
CA PHE A 261 -10.33 -3.70 -17.80
C PHE A 261 -11.81 -3.68 -17.36
N VAL A 262 -12.09 -3.02 -16.24
CA VAL A 262 -13.46 -2.72 -15.78
C VAL A 262 -13.51 -1.27 -15.33
N ASP A 263 -14.56 -0.55 -15.70
CA ASP A 263 -14.87 0.77 -15.14
C ASP A 263 -16.25 0.72 -14.45
N LEU A 264 -16.25 0.75 -13.11
CA LEU A 264 -17.46 0.77 -12.27
C LEU A 264 -17.72 2.15 -11.66
N THR A 265 -17.08 3.23 -12.13
CA THR A 265 -17.20 4.56 -11.50
C THR A 265 -18.65 5.06 -11.41
N ASP A 266 -19.53 4.61 -12.31
CA ASP A 266 -20.94 4.99 -12.31
C ASP A 266 -21.77 4.23 -11.26
N GLN A 267 -21.28 3.09 -10.77
CA GLN A 267 -21.92 2.26 -9.76
C GLN A 267 -21.34 2.49 -8.35
N VAL A 268 -20.05 2.82 -8.29
CA VAL A 268 -19.29 2.95 -7.06
C VAL A 268 -19.49 4.34 -6.45
N LYS A 269 -19.96 4.38 -5.21
CA LYS A 269 -19.84 5.56 -4.36
C LYS A 269 -18.39 5.64 -3.90
N PHE A 270 -17.67 6.61 -4.42
CA PHE A 270 -16.30 6.92 -4.02
C PHE A 270 -16.25 8.11 -3.06
N ASP A 271 -15.49 7.97 -1.99
CA ASP A 271 -15.09 9.02 -1.04
C ASP A 271 -13.85 8.55 -0.25
N THR A 272 -13.52 9.21 0.87
CA THR A 272 -12.44 8.81 1.77
C THR A 272 -12.61 7.42 2.39
N VAL A 273 -13.85 7.02 2.68
CA VAL A 273 -14.19 5.73 3.32
C VAL A 273 -14.88 4.75 2.37
N PHE A 274 -15.42 5.23 1.26
CA PHE A 274 -16.20 4.43 0.31
C PHE A 274 -15.49 4.25 -1.03
N GLY A 275 -15.79 3.15 -1.72
CA GLY A 275 -15.21 2.84 -3.02
C GLY A 275 -15.36 1.39 -3.43
N LEU A 276 -14.54 0.96 -4.37
CA LEU A 276 -14.34 -0.45 -4.72
C LEU A 276 -13.44 -1.12 -3.69
N MET A 277 -14.02 -1.93 -2.82
CA MET A 277 -13.39 -2.48 -1.61
C MET A 277 -12.58 -3.75 -1.86
N GLY A 278 -12.99 -4.56 -2.84
CA GLY A 278 -12.32 -5.82 -3.15
C GLY A 278 -12.70 -6.40 -4.50
N ILE A 279 -11.82 -7.22 -5.06
CA ILE A 279 -12.07 -8.03 -6.24
C ILE A 279 -11.64 -9.47 -5.96
N ALA A 280 -12.34 -10.43 -6.55
CA ALA A 280 -11.96 -11.83 -6.48
C ALA A 280 -12.32 -12.54 -7.78
N PHE A 281 -11.41 -13.37 -8.28
CA PHE A 281 -11.63 -14.20 -9.46
C PHE A 281 -12.15 -15.56 -9.04
N HIS A 282 -13.12 -16.09 -9.77
CA HIS A 282 -13.61 -17.43 -9.52
C HIS A 282 -12.45 -18.44 -9.61
N PRO A 283 -12.39 -19.50 -8.78
CA PRO A 283 -11.32 -20.51 -8.86
C PRO A 283 -11.17 -21.16 -10.24
N LYS A 284 -12.27 -21.21 -10.99
CA LYS A 284 -12.36 -21.66 -12.40
C LYS A 284 -12.44 -20.51 -13.42
N PHE A 285 -11.91 -19.32 -13.12
CA PHE A 285 -12.02 -18.15 -14.01
C PHE A 285 -11.53 -18.43 -15.44
N VAL A 286 -10.46 -19.21 -15.58
CA VAL A 286 -9.93 -19.60 -16.91
C VAL A 286 -10.97 -20.38 -17.74
N GLU A 287 -11.89 -21.09 -17.08
CA GLU A 287 -12.94 -21.88 -17.73
C GLU A 287 -14.24 -21.09 -17.91
N ASN A 288 -14.63 -20.27 -16.92
CA ASN A 288 -15.95 -19.66 -16.87
C ASN A 288 -15.97 -18.13 -17.01
N GLY A 289 -14.81 -17.47 -16.94
CA GLY A 289 -14.69 -16.02 -17.07
C GLY A 289 -15.32 -15.20 -15.94
N ARG A 290 -15.69 -15.82 -14.81
CA ARG A 290 -16.43 -15.18 -13.71
C ARG A 290 -15.50 -14.49 -12.71
N PHE A 291 -15.76 -13.23 -12.45
CA PHE A 291 -15.08 -12.48 -11.38
C PHE A 291 -16.11 -11.67 -10.61
N PHE A 292 -15.70 -11.22 -9.43
CA PHE A 292 -16.58 -10.58 -8.47
C PHE A 292 -15.94 -9.28 -7.99
N ALA A 293 -16.77 -8.28 -7.78
CA ALA A 293 -16.38 -7.01 -7.20
C ALA A 293 -17.23 -6.73 -5.95
N SER A 294 -16.58 -6.26 -4.89
CA SER A 294 -17.25 -5.73 -3.71
C SER A 294 -17.03 -4.22 -3.63
N PHE A 295 -18.11 -3.45 -3.53
CA PHE A 295 -18.05 -2.00 -3.55
C PHE A 295 -19.17 -1.36 -2.74
N ASN A 296 -18.98 -0.09 -2.42
CA ASN A 296 -20.02 0.74 -1.84
C ASN A 296 -20.82 1.46 -2.92
N CYS A 297 -22.12 1.61 -2.72
CA CYS A 297 -22.98 2.39 -3.60
C CYS A 297 -23.94 3.28 -2.80
N ASP A 298 -24.61 4.22 -3.47
CA ASP A 298 -25.56 5.16 -2.89
C ASP A 298 -26.98 4.93 -3.43
N LYS A 299 -27.91 4.55 -2.56
CA LYS A 299 -29.30 4.22 -2.94
C LYS A 299 -30.06 5.43 -3.50
N GLU A 300 -29.67 6.64 -3.13
CA GLU A 300 -30.31 7.86 -3.61
C GLU A 300 -29.91 8.18 -5.06
N LYS A 301 -28.74 7.68 -5.50
CA LYS A 301 -28.25 7.86 -6.86
C LYS A 301 -28.64 6.72 -7.79
N SER A 302 -28.78 5.50 -7.27
CA SER A 302 -29.19 4.34 -8.07
C SER A 302 -30.15 3.44 -7.32
N ALA A 303 -31.31 3.18 -7.94
CA ALA A 303 -32.29 2.22 -7.43
C ALA A 303 -31.74 0.78 -7.39
N THR A 304 -30.73 0.45 -8.20
CA THR A 304 -30.05 -0.86 -8.13
C THR A 304 -29.18 -0.99 -6.88
N CYS A 305 -28.92 0.10 -6.16
CA CYS A 305 -28.24 0.12 -4.88
C CYS A 305 -29.24 0.06 -3.71
N SER A 306 -30.05 -1.00 -3.67
CA SER A 306 -31.02 -1.19 -2.60
C SER A 306 -30.96 -2.61 -2.06
N GLY A 307 -30.82 -2.72 -0.74
CA GLY A 307 -30.86 -3.98 -0.02
C GLY A 307 -31.45 -3.80 1.37
N ARG A 308 -31.55 -4.91 2.11
CA ARG A 308 -32.01 -4.86 3.50
C ARG A 308 -31.02 -4.04 4.34
N CYS A 309 -31.53 -3.18 5.22
CA CYS A 309 -30.71 -2.40 6.14
C CYS A 309 -30.12 -3.31 7.22
N GLY A 310 -28.81 -3.19 7.48
CA GLY A 310 -28.12 -3.95 8.53
C GLY A 310 -28.61 -3.60 9.94
N CYS A 311 -29.07 -2.37 10.15
CA CYS A 311 -29.82 -1.97 11.34
C CYS A 311 -31.33 -2.15 11.09
N ASN A 312 -31.95 -3.11 11.77
CA ASN A 312 -33.39 -3.32 11.67
C ASN A 312 -33.94 -3.96 12.96
N SER A 313 -35.26 -4.10 13.03
CA SER A 313 -35.96 -4.63 14.20
C SER A 313 -35.51 -6.04 14.60
N ASP A 314 -35.09 -6.86 13.64
CA ASP A 314 -34.70 -8.27 13.90
C ASP A 314 -33.38 -8.36 14.68
N VAL A 315 -32.57 -7.30 14.61
CA VAL A 315 -31.31 -7.14 15.34
C VAL A 315 -31.40 -6.11 16.46
N GLY A 316 -32.62 -5.67 16.82
CA GLY A 316 -32.84 -4.72 17.90
C GLY A 316 -32.37 -3.29 17.61
N CYS A 317 -32.27 -2.93 16.33
CA CYS A 317 -31.83 -1.61 15.91
C CYS A 317 -32.93 -0.86 15.15
N ASP A 318 -33.12 0.41 15.48
CA ASP A 318 -34.05 1.31 14.81
C ASP A 318 -33.24 2.37 14.06
N PRO A 319 -33.23 2.34 12.70
CA PRO A 319 -32.47 3.30 11.91
C PRO A 319 -32.80 4.75 12.24
N SER A 320 -34.05 5.06 12.60
CA SER A 320 -34.46 6.44 12.94
C SER A 320 -33.81 6.97 14.22
N LYS A 321 -33.27 6.09 15.06
CA LYS A 321 -32.59 6.44 16.32
C LYS A 321 -31.08 6.52 16.19
N ILE A 322 -30.52 6.22 15.02
CA ILE A 322 -29.10 6.44 14.76
C ILE A 322 -28.90 7.94 14.58
N VAL A 323 -28.33 8.58 15.62
CA VAL A 323 -27.93 9.99 15.58
C VAL A 323 -26.43 10.04 15.26
N GLY A 324 -26.08 10.40 14.03
CA GLY A 324 -24.70 10.64 13.61
C GLY A 324 -24.23 12.05 13.94
N ALA A 325 -22.91 12.29 13.91
CA ALA A 325 -22.31 13.62 14.08
C ALA A 325 -22.50 14.54 12.84
N GLY A 326 -23.42 14.20 11.92
CA GLY A 326 -23.70 14.91 10.68
C GLY A 326 -25.01 14.45 10.01
N ASN A 327 -25.27 14.93 8.79
CA ASN A 327 -26.44 14.57 7.94
C ASN A 327 -26.33 13.14 7.37
N GLU A 328 -25.96 12.15 8.17
CA GLU A 328 -25.87 10.76 7.74
C GLU A 328 -27.27 10.13 7.77
N HIS A 329 -27.78 9.72 6.62
CA HIS A 329 -29.03 8.95 6.53
C HIS A 329 -28.70 7.47 6.70
N PRO A 330 -29.10 6.82 7.81
CA PRO A 330 -28.78 5.43 8.07
C PRO A 330 -29.26 4.53 6.94
N CYS A 331 -28.42 3.60 6.51
CA CYS A 331 -28.66 2.72 5.37
C CYS A 331 -28.96 3.46 4.06
N GLN A 332 -28.40 4.65 3.85
CA GLN A 332 -28.29 5.26 2.53
C GLN A 332 -27.28 4.50 1.66
N TYR A 333 -26.08 4.32 2.18
CA TYR A 333 -25.02 3.60 1.49
C TYR A 333 -25.15 2.10 1.73
N HIS A 334 -24.74 1.32 0.72
CA HIS A 334 -24.80 -0.14 0.80
C HIS A 334 -23.45 -0.76 0.47
N ASN A 335 -23.14 -1.86 1.15
CA ASN A 335 -22.12 -2.81 0.71
C ASN A 335 -22.74 -3.74 -0.33
N VAL A 336 -22.10 -3.85 -1.49
CA VAL A 336 -22.50 -4.71 -2.59
C VAL A 336 -21.40 -5.75 -2.85
N VAL A 337 -21.81 -6.97 -3.18
CA VAL A 337 -20.99 -7.94 -3.91
C VAL A 337 -21.74 -8.32 -5.18
N ALA A 338 -21.09 -8.13 -6.33
CA ALA A 338 -21.67 -8.41 -7.64
C ALA A 338 -20.75 -9.32 -8.45
N GLU A 339 -21.38 -10.19 -9.24
CA GLU A 339 -20.74 -11.08 -10.19
C GLU A 339 -20.74 -10.47 -11.59
N TYR A 340 -19.60 -10.55 -12.24
CA TYR A 340 -19.37 -10.13 -13.60
C TYR A 340 -18.78 -11.28 -14.43
N THR A 341 -18.97 -11.22 -15.74
CA THR A 341 -18.30 -12.12 -16.68
C THR A 341 -17.58 -11.33 -17.75
N VAL A 342 -16.44 -11.86 -18.20
CA VAL A 342 -15.70 -11.32 -19.37
C VAL A 342 -16.36 -11.75 -20.69
N ASN A 343 -16.95 -12.93 -20.72
CA ASN A 343 -17.69 -13.43 -21.87
C ASN A 343 -19.16 -13.03 -21.75
N GLY A 344 -19.51 -11.84 -22.26
CA GLY A 344 -20.90 -11.40 -22.39
C GLY A 344 -21.78 -12.54 -22.90
N THR A 345 -22.93 -12.75 -22.27
CA THR A 345 -23.82 -13.89 -22.52
C THR A 345 -24.23 -14.01 -24.00
N GLY A 346 -23.50 -14.86 -24.73
CA GLY A 346 -23.76 -15.20 -26.11
C GLY A 346 -22.73 -16.20 -26.61
N SER A 347 -23.12 -17.47 -26.71
CA SER A 347 -22.41 -18.46 -27.54
C SER A 347 -22.07 -17.83 -28.89
N GLY A 348 -20.79 -17.59 -29.20
CA GLY A 348 -20.43 -17.17 -30.55
C GLY A 348 -19.14 -16.38 -30.77
N SER A 349 -18.47 -15.84 -29.75
CA SER A 349 -17.15 -15.21 -29.93
C SER A 349 -16.12 -15.94 -29.08
N GLY A 350 -15.27 -16.73 -29.73
CA GLY A 350 -14.17 -17.48 -29.11
C GLY A 350 -13.02 -16.59 -28.62
N SER A 351 -13.29 -15.70 -27.66
CA SER A 351 -12.24 -15.07 -26.86
C SER A 351 -11.78 -16.06 -25.78
N ASP A 352 -10.51 -16.45 -25.85
CA ASP A 352 -9.83 -17.16 -24.79
C ASP A 352 -9.76 -16.24 -23.55
N PRO A 353 -10.38 -16.59 -22.41
CA PRO A 353 -10.32 -15.78 -21.19
C PRO A 353 -8.88 -15.48 -20.74
N LYS A 354 -7.91 -16.31 -21.15
CA LYS A 354 -6.48 -16.06 -20.90
C LYS A 354 -5.92 -14.88 -21.69
N LYS A 355 -6.54 -14.48 -22.80
CA LYS A 355 -6.07 -13.41 -23.69
C LYS A 355 -6.86 -12.11 -23.54
N GLU A 356 -7.89 -12.10 -22.70
CA GLU A 356 -8.83 -10.98 -22.67
C GLU A 356 -8.30 -9.84 -21.80
N ILE A 357 -7.69 -8.87 -22.48
CA ILE A 357 -7.16 -7.62 -21.90
C ILE A 357 -8.24 -6.52 -21.92
N LYS A 358 -9.38 -6.75 -22.61
CA LYS A 358 -10.44 -5.77 -22.85
C LYS A 358 -11.82 -6.43 -22.87
N GLY A 359 -12.37 -6.74 -21.70
CA GLY A 359 -13.78 -7.09 -21.59
C GLY A 359 -14.64 -5.84 -21.44
N LYS A 360 -15.87 -5.83 -21.98
CA LYS A 360 -16.95 -5.01 -21.42
C LYS A 360 -17.66 -5.89 -20.38
N PRO A 361 -17.19 -5.92 -19.13
CA PRO A 361 -17.78 -6.78 -18.12
C PRO A 361 -19.24 -6.39 -17.94
N THR A 362 -20.11 -7.40 -17.97
CA THR A 362 -21.54 -7.21 -17.68
C THR A 362 -21.81 -7.74 -16.29
N GLU A 363 -22.48 -6.96 -15.44
CA GLU A 363 -23.00 -7.47 -14.18
C GLU A 363 -24.03 -8.55 -14.50
N VAL A 364 -23.73 -9.79 -14.11
CA VAL A 364 -24.60 -10.95 -14.39
C VAL A 364 -25.55 -11.18 -13.23
N ARG A 365 -25.08 -10.95 -11.99
CA ARG A 365 -25.83 -11.27 -10.79
C ARG A 365 -25.37 -10.45 -9.60
N ARG A 366 -26.34 -9.90 -8.86
CA ARG A 366 -26.10 -9.35 -7.53
C ARG A 366 -26.02 -10.47 -6.51
N ILE A 367 -24.85 -10.69 -5.92
CA ILE A 367 -24.64 -11.75 -4.92
C ILE A 367 -25.15 -11.31 -3.56
N PHE A 368 -24.78 -10.11 -3.12
CA PHE A 368 -25.11 -9.62 -1.80
C PHE A 368 -25.31 -8.10 -1.84
N THR A 369 -26.27 -7.58 -1.07
CA THR A 369 -26.46 -6.14 -0.88
C THR A 369 -27.01 -5.87 0.51
N MET A 370 -26.30 -5.07 1.30
CA MET A 370 -26.70 -4.70 2.66
C MET A 370 -26.53 -3.21 2.89
N GLY A 371 -27.55 -2.56 3.44
CA GLY A 371 -27.50 -1.17 3.85
C GLY A 371 -26.67 -0.98 5.11
N LEU A 372 -25.78 0.03 5.09
CA LEU A 372 -24.84 0.31 6.17
C LEU A 372 -25.45 1.26 7.21
N PRO A 373 -25.44 0.92 8.51
CA PRO A 373 -26.01 1.80 9.53
C PRO A 373 -25.22 3.10 9.72
N TYR A 374 -23.89 3.03 9.63
CA TYR A 374 -22.98 4.18 9.64
C TYR A 374 -22.08 4.17 8.38
N THR A 375 -21.25 5.21 8.23
CA THR A 375 -20.38 5.41 7.06
C THR A 375 -18.97 4.82 7.21
N ASN A 376 -18.63 4.27 8.37
CA ASN A 376 -17.33 3.67 8.67
C ASN A 376 -17.42 2.18 9.04
N ASN A 377 -16.26 1.53 9.17
CA ASN A 377 -16.10 0.13 9.61
C ASN A 377 -17.00 -0.87 8.86
N HIS A 378 -17.03 -0.80 7.54
CA HIS A 378 -17.87 -1.68 6.73
C HIS A 378 -17.12 -2.85 6.08
N GLY A 379 -15.79 -2.92 6.21
CA GLY A 379 -14.99 -3.94 5.54
C GLY A 379 -15.21 -3.93 4.03
N GLY A 380 -15.38 -5.12 3.43
CA GLY A 380 -15.70 -5.28 2.01
C GLY A 380 -14.65 -6.06 1.21
N GLN A 381 -13.69 -6.71 1.87
CA GLN A 381 -12.86 -7.68 1.16
C GLN A 381 -13.69 -8.93 0.82
N ILE A 382 -13.44 -9.45 -0.38
CA ILE A 382 -13.92 -10.77 -0.82
C ILE A 382 -12.73 -11.60 -1.28
N LEU A 383 -12.79 -12.91 -1.04
CA LEU A 383 -11.81 -13.87 -1.54
C LEU A 383 -12.41 -15.28 -1.57
N PHE A 384 -11.78 -16.19 -2.31
CA PHE A 384 -12.18 -17.60 -2.36
C PHE A 384 -11.31 -18.44 -1.43
N GLY A 385 -11.94 -19.35 -0.68
CA GLY A 385 -11.21 -20.37 0.07
C GLY A 385 -10.48 -21.30 -0.89
N PRO A 386 -9.16 -21.48 -0.76
CA PRO A 386 -8.39 -22.25 -1.73
C PRO A 386 -8.69 -23.76 -1.66
N ASN A 387 -9.17 -24.26 -0.52
CA ASN A 387 -9.52 -25.68 -0.35
C ASN A 387 -10.96 -26.02 -0.73
N ASP A 388 -11.90 -25.13 -0.43
CA ASP A 388 -13.34 -25.41 -0.57
C ASP A 388 -13.98 -24.70 -1.76
N GLY A 389 -13.32 -23.68 -2.32
CA GLY A 389 -13.81 -22.92 -3.46
C GLY A 389 -15.00 -22.01 -3.13
N TYR A 390 -15.36 -21.84 -1.86
CA TYR A 390 -16.45 -20.95 -1.44
C TYR A 390 -15.98 -19.50 -1.31
N MET A 391 -16.91 -18.56 -1.45
CA MET A 391 -16.62 -17.15 -1.29
C MET A 391 -16.72 -16.75 0.19
N TYR A 392 -15.68 -16.09 0.68
CA TYR A 392 -15.66 -15.44 1.98
C TYR A 392 -15.85 -13.93 1.81
N ILE A 393 -16.71 -13.34 2.65
CA ILE A 393 -17.04 -11.91 2.61
C ILE A 393 -16.78 -11.32 4.00
N MET A 394 -15.90 -10.32 4.08
CA MET A 394 -15.47 -9.69 5.32
C MET A 394 -16.33 -8.46 5.56
N LEU A 395 -17.12 -8.47 6.63
CA LEU A 395 -18.02 -7.38 7.01
C LEU A 395 -17.63 -6.82 8.36
N GLY A 396 -17.37 -5.51 8.40
CA GLY A 396 -17.18 -4.81 9.66
C GLY A 396 -18.47 -4.68 10.45
N ASP A 397 -18.36 -4.21 11.69
CA ASP A 397 -19.42 -4.09 12.69
C ASP A 397 -20.50 -3.06 12.34
N GLY A 398 -20.28 -2.33 11.25
CA GLY A 398 -21.18 -1.31 10.74
C GLY A 398 -20.96 0.05 11.38
N GLY A 399 -19.94 0.21 12.23
CA GLY A 399 -19.54 1.49 12.81
C GLY A 399 -20.21 1.84 14.14
N GLY A 400 -19.97 3.08 14.57
CA GLY A 400 -20.40 3.60 15.86
C GLY A 400 -19.45 3.21 17.00
N ARG A 401 -19.15 4.19 17.86
CA ARG A 401 -18.17 4.01 18.94
C ARG A 401 -18.62 2.94 19.93
N ASN A 402 -17.71 2.03 20.27
CA ASN A 402 -17.90 0.89 21.19
C ASN A 402 -19.02 -0.09 20.78
N GLY A 403 -19.43 -0.10 19.50
CA GLY A 403 -20.46 -1.00 19.00
C GLY A 403 -21.81 -0.82 19.70
N PRO A 404 -22.51 0.32 19.51
CA PRO A 404 -23.68 0.71 20.31
C PRO A 404 -24.86 -0.28 20.29
N PHE A 405 -24.94 -1.11 19.26
CA PHE A 405 -25.99 -2.13 19.10
C PHE A 405 -25.46 -3.57 19.24
N GLY A 406 -24.18 -3.75 19.59
CA GLY A 406 -23.57 -5.06 19.79
C GLY A 406 -23.64 -5.98 18.56
N PHE A 407 -23.65 -5.43 17.34
CA PHE A 407 -23.88 -6.20 16.13
C PHE A 407 -22.88 -7.35 15.93
N ALA A 408 -21.61 -7.12 16.26
CA ALA A 408 -20.54 -8.11 16.13
C ALA A 408 -20.79 -9.38 16.98
N GLN A 409 -21.45 -9.25 18.14
CA GLN A 409 -21.88 -10.39 18.98
C GLN A 409 -23.29 -10.89 18.67
N ASN A 410 -24.12 -10.07 18.02
CA ASN A 410 -25.48 -10.46 17.66
C ASN A 410 -25.46 -11.52 16.54
N LYS A 411 -25.85 -12.75 16.88
CA LYS A 411 -25.93 -13.91 15.97
C LYS A 411 -26.95 -13.75 14.83
N LYS A 412 -27.89 -12.81 14.96
CA LYS A 412 -28.90 -12.47 13.95
C LYS A 412 -28.47 -11.34 13.01
N SER A 413 -27.25 -10.82 13.16
CA SER A 413 -26.67 -9.76 12.32
C SER A 413 -25.52 -10.30 11.48
N LEU A 414 -25.38 -9.81 10.24
CA LEU A 414 -24.20 -10.06 9.39
C LEU A 414 -23.09 -9.02 9.57
N LEU A 415 -23.31 -7.98 10.38
CA LEU A 415 -22.29 -6.99 10.71
C LEU A 415 -21.31 -7.55 11.75
N GLY A 416 -20.02 -7.26 11.58
CA GLY A 416 -18.92 -7.73 12.43
C GLY A 416 -18.70 -9.23 12.29
N LYS A 417 -18.80 -9.73 11.05
CA LYS A 417 -18.77 -11.16 10.69
C LYS A 417 -17.86 -11.40 9.49
N ILE A 418 -17.40 -12.64 9.38
CA ILE A 418 -16.97 -13.21 8.10
C ILE A 418 -18.10 -14.15 7.64
N MET A 419 -18.60 -13.92 6.44
CA MET A 419 -19.55 -14.83 5.79
C MET A 419 -18.81 -15.86 4.95
N ARG A 420 -19.42 -17.03 4.74
CA ARG A 420 -18.98 -18.04 3.77
C ARG A 420 -20.18 -18.55 2.97
N VAL A 421 -20.17 -18.33 1.65
CA VAL A 421 -21.32 -18.58 0.76
C VAL A 421 -20.92 -19.37 -0.49
N ASP A 422 -21.87 -20.13 -1.04
CA ASP A 422 -21.74 -20.83 -2.30
C ASP A 422 -22.32 -20.00 -3.44
N VAL A 423 -21.44 -19.52 -4.32
CA VAL A 423 -21.79 -18.71 -5.50
C VAL A 423 -21.98 -19.55 -6.76
N ASP A 424 -21.83 -20.87 -6.72
CA ASP A 424 -22.05 -21.75 -7.87
C ASP A 424 -23.47 -22.30 -7.92
N THR A 425 -24.12 -22.38 -6.77
CA THR A 425 -25.48 -22.90 -6.65
C THR A 425 -26.48 -21.76 -6.43
N LEU A 426 -27.54 -21.71 -7.24
CA LEU A 426 -28.65 -20.79 -7.03
C LEU A 426 -29.49 -21.22 -5.81
N PRO A 427 -29.97 -20.26 -5.00
CA PRO A 427 -30.84 -20.56 -3.87
C PRO A 427 -32.11 -21.28 -4.34
N LYS A 428 -32.61 -22.20 -3.52
CA LYS A 428 -33.88 -22.89 -3.78
C LYS A 428 -35.05 -21.96 -3.46
N ALA A 429 -36.23 -22.29 -3.97
CA ALA A 429 -37.45 -21.52 -3.74
C ALA A 429 -37.83 -21.37 -2.24
N ASP A 430 -37.31 -22.23 -1.37
CA ASP A 430 -37.55 -22.18 0.09
C ASP A 430 -36.52 -21.30 0.83
N ASP A 431 -35.46 -20.82 0.16
CA ASP A 431 -34.39 -19.99 0.74
C ASP A 431 -34.73 -18.48 0.73
N LEU A 432 -36.02 -18.13 0.80
CA LEU A 432 -36.54 -16.76 0.60
C LEU A 432 -36.05 -15.71 1.61
N ASN A 433 -35.39 -16.13 2.70
CA ASN A 433 -34.93 -15.24 3.78
C ASN A 433 -33.44 -14.91 3.71
N LEU A 434 -32.71 -15.39 2.70
CA LEU A 434 -31.30 -15.04 2.52
C LEU A 434 -31.11 -13.56 2.16
N TRP A 435 -29.94 -13.01 2.49
CA TRP A 435 -29.60 -11.62 2.17
C TRP A 435 -29.21 -11.39 0.70
N GLY A 436 -29.19 -12.43 -0.12
CA GLY A 436 -28.70 -12.33 -1.49
C GLY A 436 -28.91 -13.59 -2.32
N ASN A 437 -28.27 -13.62 -3.49
CA ASN A 437 -28.46 -14.67 -4.50
C ASN A 437 -27.27 -15.65 -4.50
N TYR A 438 -27.22 -16.48 -3.47
CA TYR A 438 -26.23 -17.53 -3.23
C TYR A 438 -26.86 -18.68 -2.45
N SER A 439 -26.17 -19.81 -2.36
CA SER A 439 -26.52 -20.93 -1.49
C SER A 439 -25.63 -20.97 -0.24
N ILE A 440 -26.03 -21.78 0.75
CA ILE A 440 -25.30 -21.92 2.01
C ILE A 440 -24.53 -23.25 2.03
N PRO A 441 -23.20 -23.24 2.24
CA PRO A 441 -22.44 -24.45 2.49
C PRO A 441 -22.98 -25.22 3.70
N ARG A 442 -23.20 -26.53 3.54
CA ARG A 442 -23.86 -27.37 4.57
C ARG A 442 -23.06 -27.48 5.88
N ASP A 443 -21.75 -27.31 5.78
CA ASP A 443 -20.79 -27.39 6.87
C ASP A 443 -20.55 -26.04 7.56
N ASN A 444 -21.29 -24.97 7.21
CA ASN A 444 -21.24 -23.72 7.95
C ASN A 444 -21.64 -23.92 9.43
N PRO A 445 -21.12 -23.07 10.36
CA PRO A 445 -21.41 -23.12 11.80
C PRO A 445 -22.89 -23.23 12.18
N TYR A 446 -23.80 -22.69 11.36
CA TYR A 446 -25.24 -22.83 11.55
C TYR A 446 -25.76 -24.27 11.65
N SER A 447 -25.02 -25.23 11.09
CA SER A 447 -25.33 -26.66 11.25
C SER A 447 -25.27 -27.11 12.72
N GLU A 448 -24.42 -26.47 13.52
CA GLU A 448 -24.14 -26.76 14.93
C GLU A 448 -24.87 -25.78 15.87
N ASP A 449 -24.94 -24.49 15.51
CA ASP A 449 -25.64 -23.44 16.27
C ASP A 449 -26.76 -22.80 15.43
N LYS A 450 -28.00 -23.19 15.72
CA LYS A 450 -29.19 -22.70 15.00
C LYS A 450 -29.60 -21.27 15.33
N GLU A 451 -28.93 -20.61 16.27
CA GLU A 451 -29.14 -19.19 16.56
C GLU A 451 -28.37 -18.27 15.60
N LEU A 452 -27.29 -18.79 14.97
CA LEU A 452 -26.54 -18.07 13.95
C LEU A 452 -27.38 -17.86 12.69
N LEU A 453 -27.11 -16.79 11.97
CA LEU A 453 -27.49 -16.74 10.56
C LEU A 453 -26.67 -17.78 9.76
N PRO A 454 -27.30 -18.42 8.74
CA PRO A 454 -26.68 -19.50 7.99
C PRO A 454 -25.40 -19.11 7.23
N GLU A 455 -25.23 -17.83 6.92
CA GLU A 455 -24.07 -17.28 6.23
C GLU A 455 -22.83 -17.16 7.12
N ILE A 456 -22.98 -17.10 8.45
CA ILE A 456 -21.90 -16.74 9.38
C ILE A 456 -20.87 -17.86 9.45
N TRP A 457 -19.62 -17.54 9.10
CA TRP A 457 -18.45 -18.38 9.32
C TRP A 457 -17.75 -18.05 10.65
N ALA A 458 -17.59 -16.77 10.95
CA ALA A 458 -16.98 -16.26 12.18
C ALA A 458 -17.64 -14.95 12.62
N LEU A 459 -17.57 -14.62 13.90
CA LEU A 459 -18.19 -13.44 14.50
C LEU A 459 -17.28 -12.70 15.49
N GLY A 460 -17.73 -11.54 15.96
CA GLY A 460 -17.02 -10.77 16.98
C GLY A 460 -15.85 -9.96 16.42
N LEU A 461 -15.92 -9.54 15.16
CA LEU A 461 -14.91 -8.72 14.50
C LEU A 461 -15.37 -7.26 14.44
N ARG A 462 -14.43 -6.30 14.46
CA ARG A 462 -14.71 -4.86 14.36
C ARG A 462 -14.69 -4.38 12.91
N ASN A 463 -13.54 -4.43 12.28
CA ASN A 463 -13.30 -4.03 10.90
C ASN A 463 -12.20 -4.93 10.29
N PRO A 464 -12.54 -6.18 9.91
CA PRO A 464 -11.63 -7.13 9.28
C PRO A 464 -11.26 -6.64 7.87
N TRP A 465 -10.28 -5.74 7.81
CA TRP A 465 -10.02 -4.93 6.62
C TRP A 465 -9.36 -5.73 5.50
N ARG A 466 -8.35 -6.54 5.85
CA ARG A 466 -7.66 -7.43 4.93
C ARG A 466 -7.32 -8.75 5.60
N CYS A 467 -7.60 -9.82 4.89
CA CYS A 467 -7.36 -11.18 5.28
C CYS A 467 -6.72 -11.96 4.13
N SER A 468 -6.04 -13.04 4.49
CA SER A 468 -5.33 -13.89 3.54
C SER A 468 -5.34 -15.33 4.03
N PHE A 469 -5.68 -16.24 3.13
CA PHE A 469 -5.34 -17.64 3.30
C PHE A 469 -3.87 -17.85 2.94
N ASP A 470 -3.23 -18.74 3.69
CA ASP A 470 -1.97 -19.30 3.26
C ASP A 470 -2.20 -20.30 2.12
N SER A 471 -1.68 -20.00 0.93
CA SER A 471 -1.91 -20.82 -0.28
C SER A 471 -1.38 -22.25 -0.17
N GLU A 472 -0.37 -22.50 0.66
CA GLU A 472 0.19 -23.84 0.88
C GLU A 472 -0.30 -24.50 2.17
N ARG A 473 -0.86 -23.70 3.09
CA ARG A 473 -1.46 -24.22 4.33
C ARG A 473 -2.84 -23.59 4.56
N PRO A 474 -3.86 -23.90 3.75
CA PRO A 474 -5.15 -23.22 3.79
C PRO A 474 -5.90 -23.22 5.12
N SER A 475 -5.50 -24.04 6.11
CA SER A 475 -5.99 -23.95 7.48
C SER A 475 -5.58 -22.66 8.19
N TYR A 476 -4.53 -21.98 7.73
CA TYR A 476 -4.12 -20.66 8.19
C TYR A 476 -4.86 -19.59 7.39
N PHE A 477 -5.92 -19.07 8.00
CA PHE A 477 -6.67 -17.94 7.49
C PHE A 477 -6.49 -16.79 8.47
N LEU A 478 -5.75 -15.75 8.09
CA LEU A 478 -5.45 -14.62 8.98
C LEU A 478 -6.19 -13.38 8.52
N CYS A 479 -6.76 -12.64 9.46
CA CYS A 479 -7.36 -11.32 9.23
C CYS A 479 -6.68 -10.28 10.08
N THR A 480 -6.46 -9.09 9.52
CA THR A 480 -6.15 -7.91 10.31
C THR A 480 -7.45 -7.22 10.67
N ASP A 481 -7.76 -7.16 11.96
CA ASP A 481 -8.94 -6.49 12.49
C ASP A 481 -8.54 -5.13 13.06
N VAL A 482 -9.00 -4.05 12.41
CA VAL A 482 -8.56 -2.70 12.77
C VAL A 482 -9.21 -2.29 14.08
N GLY A 483 -8.38 -1.88 15.04
CA GLY A 483 -8.78 -1.41 16.36
C GLY A 483 -9.60 -0.12 16.36
N GLN A 484 -10.20 0.23 17.50
CA GLN A 484 -10.86 1.52 17.67
C GLN A 484 -9.89 2.59 18.16
N ASP A 485 -9.42 2.41 19.40
CA ASP A 485 -8.67 3.43 20.14
C ASP A 485 -7.43 2.85 20.85
N ARG A 486 -7.40 1.54 21.12
CA ARG A 486 -6.44 0.98 22.10
C ARG A 486 -5.60 -0.16 21.58
N TYR A 487 -6.07 -0.97 20.64
CA TYR A 487 -5.37 -2.19 20.28
C TYR A 487 -5.55 -2.54 18.81
N GLU A 488 -4.46 -2.89 18.12
CA GLU A 488 -4.49 -3.44 16.76
C GLU A 488 -4.36 -4.96 16.77
N GLU A 489 -5.04 -5.64 15.85
CA GLU A 489 -5.27 -7.08 15.94
C GLU A 489 -4.95 -7.82 14.63
N ILE A 490 -4.35 -9.01 14.80
CA ILE A 490 -4.22 -10.03 13.77
C ILE A 490 -4.78 -11.34 14.34
N ASP A 491 -5.84 -11.82 13.72
CA ASP A 491 -6.61 -12.97 14.17
C ASP A 491 -6.40 -14.16 13.25
N VAL A 492 -6.29 -15.35 13.83
CA VAL A 492 -6.39 -16.61 13.10
C VAL A 492 -7.86 -17.01 13.06
N ILE A 493 -8.46 -16.85 11.89
CA ILE A 493 -9.88 -17.10 11.65
C ILE A 493 -10.17 -18.59 11.60
N THR A 494 -11.13 -19.03 12.42
CA THR A 494 -11.58 -20.42 12.52
C THR A 494 -13.08 -20.53 12.39
N LYS A 495 -13.57 -21.73 12.03
CA LYS A 495 -15.00 -22.02 11.91
C LYS A 495 -15.71 -21.77 13.25
N GLY A 496 -16.72 -20.90 13.24
CA GLY A 496 -17.52 -20.56 14.41
C GLY A 496 -16.79 -19.71 15.46
N GLY A 497 -15.57 -19.25 15.16
CA GLY A 497 -14.77 -18.46 16.09
C GLY A 497 -15.44 -17.12 16.46
N ASN A 498 -15.34 -16.76 17.73
CA ASN A 498 -15.79 -15.46 18.26
C ASN A 498 -14.59 -14.62 18.69
N TYR A 499 -14.37 -13.49 18.02
CA TYR A 499 -13.20 -12.61 18.22
C TYR A 499 -13.47 -11.48 19.23
N GLY A 500 -14.61 -11.52 19.92
CA GLY A 500 -14.85 -10.76 21.15
C GLY A 500 -15.31 -9.32 20.98
N TRP A 501 -15.16 -8.67 19.82
CA TRP A 501 -15.68 -7.31 19.61
C TRP A 501 -17.22 -7.28 19.70
N SER A 502 -17.86 -6.30 20.35
CA SER A 502 -17.31 -5.13 21.06
C SER A 502 -17.20 -5.31 22.58
N ILE A 503 -17.15 -6.54 23.08
CA ILE A 503 -16.88 -6.83 24.50
C ILE A 503 -15.39 -6.59 24.80
N TYR A 504 -14.53 -7.05 23.88
CA TYR A 504 -13.07 -6.90 23.92
C TYR A 504 -12.55 -6.14 22.69
N GLU A 505 -11.47 -5.40 22.89
CA GLU A 505 -10.60 -4.82 21.86
C GLU A 505 -9.20 -5.35 22.16
N GLY A 506 -8.78 -6.33 21.37
CA GLY A 506 -7.70 -7.24 21.67
C GLY A 506 -7.92 -7.94 23.00
N HIS A 507 -6.99 -7.76 23.92
CA HIS A 507 -7.08 -8.36 25.26
C HIS A 507 -7.80 -7.43 26.27
N LEU A 508 -8.29 -6.26 25.83
CA LEU A 508 -8.78 -5.21 26.71
C LEU A 508 -10.31 -5.12 26.67
N PRO A 509 -11.01 -5.20 27.82
CA PRO A 509 -12.44 -4.93 27.87
C PRO A 509 -12.77 -3.53 27.35
N VAL A 510 -13.75 -3.40 26.45
CA VAL A 510 -14.15 -2.10 25.84
C VAL A 510 -14.85 -1.20 26.86
N ASN A 511 -15.74 -1.76 27.68
CA ASN A 511 -16.45 -1.03 28.73
C ASN A 511 -16.23 -1.72 30.10
N SER A 512 -15.59 -1.02 31.05
CA SER A 512 -15.39 -1.51 32.43
C SER A 512 -16.64 -1.44 33.33
N LYS A 513 -17.75 -0.89 32.82
CA LYS A 513 -19.00 -0.65 33.55
C LYS A 513 -20.12 -1.64 33.23
N GLU A 514 -19.98 -2.43 32.18
CA GLU A 514 -20.88 -3.57 31.98
C GLU A 514 -20.36 -4.70 32.85
N ASN A 515 -21.22 -5.26 33.70
CA ASN A 515 -20.91 -6.50 34.40
C ASN A 515 -20.71 -7.57 33.34
N ILE A 516 -19.45 -7.79 32.94
CA ILE A 516 -19.01 -8.92 32.12
C ILE A 516 -19.36 -10.15 32.94
N THR A 517 -20.57 -10.65 32.76
CA THR A 517 -21.00 -11.88 33.40
C THR A 517 -20.06 -12.97 32.92
N SER A 518 -19.56 -13.78 33.85
CA SER A 518 -18.52 -14.79 33.64
C SER A 518 -18.86 -15.88 32.60
N ASN A 519 -20.04 -15.82 31.99
CA ASN A 519 -20.45 -16.67 30.86
C ASN A 519 -20.00 -16.15 29.49
N ASN A 520 -19.71 -14.85 29.32
CA ASN A 520 -19.35 -14.31 27.99
C ASN A 520 -17.86 -14.49 27.62
N SER A 521 -17.02 -14.93 28.56
CA SER A 521 -15.55 -15.03 28.38
C SER A 521 -15.06 -16.41 27.95
N LYS A 522 -15.89 -17.46 28.00
CA LYS A 522 -15.39 -18.84 27.87
C LYS A 522 -15.02 -19.26 26.45
N ASP A 523 -15.56 -18.59 25.42
CA ASP A 523 -15.41 -18.99 24.01
C ASP A 523 -14.83 -17.87 23.11
N VAL A 524 -14.27 -16.81 23.70
CA VAL A 524 -13.61 -15.73 22.95
C VAL A 524 -12.20 -16.17 22.54
N ILE A 525 -11.87 -15.98 21.27
CA ILE A 525 -10.55 -16.19 20.69
C ILE A 525 -9.85 -14.83 20.65
N PHE A 526 -8.77 -14.69 21.40
CA PHE A 526 -7.95 -13.49 21.41
C PHE A 526 -6.99 -13.45 20.21
N PRO A 527 -6.54 -12.25 19.80
CA PRO A 527 -5.68 -12.09 18.63
C PRO A 527 -4.36 -12.84 18.79
N ALA A 528 -3.92 -13.45 17.69
CA ALA A 528 -2.66 -14.18 17.64
C ALA A 528 -1.45 -13.24 17.70
N MET A 529 -1.62 -12.01 17.20
CA MET A 529 -0.63 -10.95 17.28
C MET A 529 -1.33 -9.58 17.32
N GLY A 530 -0.71 -8.61 17.95
CA GLY A 530 -1.23 -7.25 18.03
C GLY A 530 -0.37 -6.38 18.92
N TYR A 531 -0.73 -5.11 19.05
CA TYR A 531 -0.07 -4.20 20.00
C TYR A 531 -1.03 -3.13 20.50
N ASN A 532 -0.71 -2.64 21.69
CA ASN A 532 -1.45 -1.57 22.33
C ASN A 532 -0.97 -0.22 21.79
N HIS A 533 -1.91 0.67 21.45
CA HIS A 533 -1.63 2.04 21.02
C HIS A 533 -0.92 2.87 22.09
N TYR A 534 -0.98 2.47 23.36
CA TYR A 534 -0.25 3.12 24.45
C TYR A 534 1.22 2.68 24.57
N ASP A 535 1.59 1.52 24.00
CA ASP A 535 2.94 0.96 24.11
C ASP A 535 3.89 1.48 23.03
N VAL A 536 3.36 2.22 22.03
CA VAL A 536 4.13 2.76 20.92
C VAL A 536 4.95 4.00 21.32
N ASN A 537 6.02 4.25 20.57
CA ASN A 537 6.86 5.43 20.75
C ASN A 537 6.04 6.72 20.51
N LYS A 538 5.89 7.55 21.55
CA LYS A 538 5.12 8.81 21.47
C LYS A 538 5.64 9.81 20.44
N LYS A 539 6.89 9.70 19.99
CA LYS A 539 7.45 10.55 18.91
C LYS A 539 7.02 10.08 17.52
N GLU A 540 6.80 8.78 17.35
CA GLU A 540 6.43 8.16 16.08
C GLU A 540 4.91 8.01 15.95
N GLY A 541 4.19 7.88 17.07
CA GLY A 541 2.75 7.70 17.10
C GLY A 541 2.33 6.23 16.99
N SER A 542 1.02 6.00 16.94
CA SER A 542 0.44 4.68 16.65
C SER A 542 0.18 4.55 15.14
N ALA A 543 0.01 3.32 14.70
CA ALA A 543 -0.37 2.96 13.34
C ALA A 543 -1.53 1.96 13.40
N ALA A 544 -2.32 1.85 12.33
CA ALA A 544 -3.33 0.81 12.20
C ALA A 544 -2.76 -0.38 11.43
N ILE A 545 -3.03 -1.62 11.85
CA ILE A 545 -2.66 -2.81 11.06
C ILE A 545 -3.71 -2.95 9.95
N THR A 546 -3.33 -2.61 8.72
CA THR A 546 -4.27 -2.49 7.57
C THR A 546 -4.09 -3.57 6.52
N GLY A 547 -3.43 -4.66 6.89
CA GLY A 547 -3.44 -5.89 6.11
C GLY A 547 -2.16 -6.69 6.22
N GLY A 548 -2.15 -7.77 5.45
CA GLY A 548 -1.02 -8.67 5.36
C GLY A 548 -1.30 -9.86 4.47
N TYR A 549 -0.21 -10.53 4.07
CA TYR A 549 -0.24 -11.70 3.21
C TYR A 549 0.83 -12.70 3.64
N PHE A 550 0.58 -13.99 3.35
CA PHE A 550 1.60 -15.02 3.46
C PHE A 550 2.63 -14.87 2.34
N TYR A 551 3.90 -14.75 2.72
CA TYR A 551 5.00 -14.66 1.76
C TYR A 551 5.37 -16.06 1.27
N ARG A 552 5.12 -16.34 0.00
CA ARG A 552 5.39 -17.63 -0.66
C ARG A 552 6.36 -17.53 -1.84
N SER A 553 7.06 -16.42 -1.97
CA SER A 553 8.12 -16.25 -2.97
C SER A 553 9.44 -16.88 -2.49
N THR A 554 10.26 -17.33 -3.43
CA THR A 554 11.64 -17.77 -3.18
C THR A 554 12.67 -16.66 -3.34
N THR A 555 12.24 -15.42 -3.64
CA THR A 555 13.15 -14.26 -3.76
C THR A 555 13.90 -14.00 -2.45
N ASP A 556 13.20 -14.08 -1.32
CA ASP A 556 13.81 -14.15 0.01
C ASP A 556 13.35 -15.43 0.73
N PRO A 557 14.15 -16.51 0.68
CA PRO A 557 13.82 -17.76 1.34
C PRO A 557 13.64 -17.64 2.87
N CYS A 558 14.20 -16.61 3.52
CA CYS A 558 14.08 -16.44 4.97
C CYS A 558 12.67 -15.99 5.41
N LEU A 559 11.91 -15.39 4.48
CA LEU A 559 10.55 -14.93 4.69
C LEU A 559 9.49 -15.94 4.26
N TYR A 560 9.89 -17.01 3.55
CA TYR A 560 8.98 -18.03 3.05
C TYR A 560 8.13 -18.64 4.18
N GLY A 561 6.82 -18.63 4.00
CA GLY A 561 5.83 -19.11 4.96
C GLY A 561 5.51 -18.16 6.12
N ARG A 562 6.10 -16.96 6.16
CA ARG A 562 5.77 -15.92 7.15
C ARG A 562 4.56 -15.09 6.67
N PHE A 563 3.73 -14.69 7.62
CA PHE A 563 2.73 -13.65 7.38
C PHE A 563 3.39 -12.28 7.54
N ILE A 564 3.37 -11.47 6.49
CA ILE A 564 3.90 -10.11 6.50
C ILE A 564 2.70 -9.17 6.61
N CYS A 565 2.62 -8.43 7.71
CA CYS A 565 1.63 -7.37 7.91
C CYS A 565 2.25 -6.00 7.62
N TYR A 566 1.41 -5.02 7.30
CA TYR A 566 1.81 -3.63 7.14
C TYR A 566 0.92 -2.72 7.97
N CYS A 567 1.52 -1.67 8.51
CA CYS A 567 0.84 -0.69 9.35
C CYS A 567 0.75 0.65 8.61
N PHE A 568 -0.41 1.30 8.69
CA PHE A 568 -0.64 2.62 8.13
C PHE A 568 -0.47 3.68 9.23
N MET A 569 0.45 4.63 8.99
CA MET A 569 0.65 5.79 9.86
C MET A 569 -0.13 6.98 9.30
N GLY A 570 -1.24 7.32 9.97
CA GLY A 570 -2.11 8.43 9.59
C GLY A 570 -3.39 8.40 10.42
N SER A 571 -4.10 9.52 10.47
CA SER A 571 -5.40 9.61 11.15
C SER A 571 -6.45 8.88 10.31
N PHE A 572 -7.13 7.88 10.90
CA PHE A 572 -8.36 7.31 10.35
C PHE A 572 -9.58 8.14 10.76
#